data_AF-A0A3B1AZI3-F1
#
_entry.id   AF-A0A3B1AZI3-F1
#
_cell.length_a   1.000
_cell.length_b   1.000
_cell.length_c   1.000
_cell.angle_alpha   90.00
_cell.angle_beta   90.00
_cell.angle_gamma   90.00
#
_symmetry.space_group_name_H-M   'P 1'
#
loop_
_entity.id
_entity.type
_entity.pdbx_description
1 polymer ?
#
loop_
_entity_poly.entity_id
_entity_poly.type
_entity_poly.pdbx_seq_one_letter_code
_entity_poly.pdbx_strand_id
1 'polypeptide(L)'
;MKKSQRFSTLAELAKSKEQAAAIALGTSNRVYAENIEKLQSLKIYREEYLKRFTENGQQGMAVSAMQTYKSFINGLDQAIKDQQVKIAEAEQQCQASKKIWQHVHTKTKIMDTTVERFAQQERYHDERREQKEMDDRPHQSKIDIDH
;
A
#
# COMPACT_ATOMS: atom_id res chain seq x y z
N MET A 1 -8.48 0.70 -34.28
CA MET A 1 -8.41 0.83 -32.80
C MET A 1 -7.53 2.02 -32.46
N LYS A 2 -8.05 2.95 -31.67
CA LYS A 2 -7.35 4.21 -31.30
C LYS A 2 -6.17 3.91 -30.36
N LYS A 3 -5.12 4.76 -30.35
CA LYS A 3 -3.96 4.61 -29.45
C LYS A 3 -4.38 4.76 -28.01
N SER A 4 -5.30 5.68 -27.71
CA SER A 4 -5.89 5.87 -26.38
C SER A 4 -6.49 4.56 -25.82
N GLN A 5 -7.22 3.81 -26.64
CA GLN A 5 -7.87 2.54 -26.25
C GLN A 5 -6.87 1.42 -25.94
N ARG A 6 -5.72 1.37 -26.62
CA ARG A 6 -4.67 0.37 -26.31
C ARG A 6 -3.96 0.70 -25.00
N PHE A 7 -3.67 1.98 -24.79
CA PHE A 7 -3.00 2.44 -23.58
C PHE A 7 -3.94 2.45 -22.36
N SER A 8 -5.26 2.57 -22.54
CA SER A 8 -6.22 2.48 -21.44
C SER A 8 -6.22 1.09 -20.80
N THR A 9 -6.18 0.01 -21.59
CA THR A 9 -6.07 -1.36 -21.06
C THR A 9 -4.77 -1.56 -20.28
N LEU A 10 -3.66 -0.97 -20.73
CA LEU A 10 -2.39 -1.01 -20.00
C LEU A 10 -2.45 -0.19 -18.71
N ALA A 11 -3.13 0.95 -18.71
CA ALA A 11 -3.35 1.78 -17.53
C ALA A 11 -4.24 1.08 -16.50
N GLU A 12 -5.29 0.38 -16.91
CA GLU A 12 -6.13 -0.46 -16.04
C GLU A 12 -5.31 -1.57 -15.36
N LEU A 13 -4.45 -2.27 -16.12
CA LEU A 13 -3.55 -3.26 -15.55
C LEU A 13 -2.56 -2.64 -14.55
N ALA A 14 -2.06 -1.44 -14.83
CA ALA A 14 -1.18 -0.72 -13.89
C ALA A 14 -1.92 -0.33 -12.61
N LYS A 15 -3.15 0.17 -12.70
CA LYS A 15 -4.01 0.48 -11.54
C LYS A 15 -4.29 -0.75 -10.69
N SER A 16 -4.59 -1.88 -11.30
CA SER A 16 -4.78 -3.15 -10.57
C SER A 16 -3.52 -3.56 -9.80
N LYS A 17 -2.34 -3.45 -10.43
CA LYS A 17 -1.05 -3.72 -9.76
C LYS A 17 -0.77 -2.75 -8.62
N GLU A 18 -1.11 -1.47 -8.80
CA GLU A 18 -0.96 -0.45 -7.76
C GLU A 18 -1.84 -0.75 -6.55
N GLN A 19 -3.10 -1.13 -6.78
CA GLN A 19 -4.03 -1.52 -5.72
C GLN A 19 -3.50 -2.74 -4.95
N ALA A 20 -2.98 -3.76 -5.65
CA ALA A 20 -2.36 -4.91 -5.01
C ALA A 20 -1.14 -4.51 -4.15
N ALA A 21 -0.28 -3.62 -4.66
CA ALA A 21 0.88 -3.12 -3.92
C ALA A 21 0.46 -2.27 -2.71
N ALA A 22 -0.61 -1.49 -2.81
CA ALA A 22 -1.16 -0.71 -1.71
C ALA A 22 -1.71 -1.60 -0.59
N ILE A 23 -2.43 -2.68 -0.95
CA ILE A 23 -2.92 -3.68 0.01
C ILE A 23 -1.74 -4.38 0.71
N ALA A 24 -0.71 -4.76 -0.04
CA ALA A 24 0.49 -5.38 0.52
C ALA A 24 1.21 -4.44 1.50
N LEU A 25 1.35 -3.15 1.16
CA LEU A 25 1.92 -2.13 2.06
C LEU A 25 1.07 -1.97 3.33
N GLY A 26 -0.25 -1.83 3.19
CA GLY A 26 -1.17 -1.72 4.32
C GLY A 26 -1.09 -2.94 5.25
N THR A 27 -1.01 -4.14 4.67
CA THR A 27 -0.86 -5.39 5.43
C THR A 27 0.48 -5.41 6.18
N SER A 28 1.59 -5.05 5.53
CA SER A 28 2.90 -5.00 6.20
C SER A 28 2.92 -4.00 7.36
N ASN A 29 2.33 -2.81 7.18
CA ASN A 29 2.26 -1.81 8.24
C ASN A 29 1.44 -2.30 9.44
N ARG A 30 0.31 -2.98 9.20
CA ARG A 30 -0.50 -3.58 10.27
C ARG A 30 0.30 -4.63 11.04
N VAL A 31 0.98 -5.53 10.35
CA VAL A 31 1.84 -6.55 10.99
C VAL A 31 2.94 -5.90 11.83
N TYR A 32 3.59 -4.85 11.32
CA TYR A 32 4.60 -4.11 12.09
C TYR A 32 4.00 -3.51 13.37
N ALA A 33 2.85 -2.85 13.29
CA ALA A 33 2.15 -2.27 14.44
C ALA A 33 1.78 -3.34 15.49
N GLU A 34 1.20 -4.47 15.06
CA GLU A 34 0.85 -5.59 15.94
C GLU A 34 2.08 -6.15 16.67
N ASN A 35 3.23 -6.22 15.99
CA ASN A 35 4.46 -6.67 16.61
C ASN A 35 5.00 -5.68 17.67
N ILE A 36 4.82 -4.38 17.46
CA ILE A 36 5.16 -3.34 18.45
C ILE A 36 4.25 -3.44 19.67
N GLU A 37 2.93 -3.57 19.48
CA GLU A 37 1.96 -3.74 20.58
C GLU A 37 2.24 -4.99 21.39
N LYS A 38 2.62 -6.09 20.73
CA LYS A 38 3.00 -7.33 21.41
C LYS A 38 4.27 -7.14 22.26
N LEU A 39 5.28 -6.43 21.76
CA LEU A 39 6.48 -6.11 22.53
C LEU A 39 6.16 -5.28 23.77
N GLN A 40 5.31 -4.25 23.64
CA GLN A 40 4.87 -3.43 24.76
C GLN A 40 4.16 -4.28 25.82
N SER A 41 3.25 -5.16 25.39
CA SER A 41 2.55 -6.08 26.29
C SER A 41 3.50 -7.00 27.05
N LEU A 42 4.53 -7.55 26.38
CA LEU A 42 5.55 -8.39 27.03
C LEU A 42 6.36 -7.61 28.08
N LYS A 43 6.71 -6.35 27.78
CA LYS A 43 7.44 -5.48 28.72
C LYS A 43 6.61 -5.12 29.95
N ILE A 44 5.35 -4.72 29.75
CA ILE A 44 4.42 -4.42 30.85
C ILE A 44 4.26 -5.66 31.74
N TYR A 45 3.98 -6.80 31.14
CA TYR A 45 3.79 -8.04 31.88
C TYR A 45 5.05 -8.45 32.67
N ARG A 46 6.24 -8.26 32.09
CA ARG A 46 7.50 -8.47 32.80
C ARG A 46 7.64 -7.54 34.01
N GLU A 47 7.37 -6.26 33.85
CA GLU A 47 7.45 -5.27 34.95
C GLU A 47 6.46 -5.58 36.08
N GLU A 48 5.22 -5.91 35.74
CA GLU A 48 4.21 -6.35 36.72
C GLU A 48 4.66 -7.60 37.47
N TYR A 49 5.25 -8.56 36.76
CA TYR A 49 5.73 -9.80 37.37
C TYR A 49 6.93 -9.56 38.31
N LEU A 50 7.88 -8.68 37.93
CA LEU A 50 8.98 -8.25 38.79
C LEU A 50 8.46 -7.58 40.08
N LYS A 51 7.48 -6.67 39.94
CA LYS A 51 6.87 -5.96 41.06
C LYS A 51 6.24 -6.92 42.08
N ARG A 52 5.41 -7.86 41.60
CA ARG A 52 4.79 -8.89 42.46
C ARG A 52 5.83 -9.75 43.19
N PHE A 53 6.94 -10.07 42.53
CA PHE A 53 8.02 -10.82 43.17
C PHE A 53 8.71 -10.02 44.28
N THR A 54 8.98 -8.73 44.06
CA THR A 54 9.55 -7.86 45.10
C THR A 54 8.63 -7.75 46.31
N GLU A 55 7.32 -7.58 46.09
CA GLU A 55 6.30 -7.53 47.15
C GLU A 55 6.25 -8.85 47.96
N ASN A 56 6.26 -9.99 47.28
CA ASN A 56 6.27 -11.31 47.95
C ASN A 56 7.62 -11.61 48.63
N GLY A 57 8.73 -11.07 48.12
CA GLY A 57 10.07 -11.28 48.66
C GLY A 57 10.27 -10.62 50.02
N GLN A 58 9.56 -9.51 50.28
CA GLN A 58 9.57 -8.84 51.58
C GLN A 58 8.97 -9.70 52.70
N GLN A 59 8.15 -10.69 52.37
CA GLN A 59 7.53 -11.61 53.35
C GLN A 59 8.34 -12.90 53.57
N GLY A 60 9.49 -13.05 52.89
CA GLY A 60 10.28 -14.28 52.86
C GLY A 60 9.75 -15.30 51.85
N MET A 61 10.61 -15.79 50.95
CA MET A 61 10.23 -16.74 49.90
C MET A 61 11.03 -18.04 49.99
N ALA A 62 10.37 -19.15 49.65
CA ALA A 62 11.03 -20.44 49.48
C ALA A 62 12.00 -20.40 48.28
N VAL A 63 13.13 -21.12 48.39
CA VAL A 63 14.17 -21.20 47.33
C VAL A 63 13.59 -21.72 46.00
N SER A 64 12.65 -22.67 46.06
CA SER A 64 11.95 -23.18 44.86
C SER A 64 11.17 -22.10 44.12
N ALA A 65 10.46 -21.24 44.84
CA ALA A 65 9.73 -20.11 44.26
C ALA A 65 10.68 -19.11 43.56
N MET A 66 11.85 -18.87 44.16
CA MET A 66 12.89 -18.03 43.56
C MET A 66 13.43 -18.61 42.25
N GLN A 67 13.61 -19.92 42.17
CA GLN A 67 14.06 -20.60 40.95
C GLN A 67 13.02 -20.53 39.83
N THR A 68 11.76 -20.84 40.13
CA THR A 68 10.65 -20.73 39.16
C THR A 68 10.54 -19.31 38.61
N TYR A 69 10.64 -18.31 39.49
CA TYR A 69 10.62 -16.90 39.11
C TYR A 69 11.75 -16.55 38.12
N LYS A 70 13.00 -16.92 38.44
CA LYS A 70 14.15 -16.65 37.57
C LYS A 70 13.97 -17.28 36.19
N SER A 71 13.51 -18.52 36.13
CA SER A 71 13.25 -19.22 34.87
C SER A 71 12.18 -18.50 34.04
N PHE A 72 11.11 -18.02 34.68
CA PHE A 72 10.05 -17.30 33.98
C PHE A 72 10.51 -15.95 33.43
N ILE A 73 11.25 -15.16 34.23
CA ILE A 73 11.84 -13.89 33.79
C ILE A 73 12.80 -14.12 32.62
N ASN A 74 13.64 -15.14 32.68
CA ASN A 74 14.52 -15.48 31.57
C ASN A 74 13.73 -15.83 30.29
N GLY A 75 12.62 -16.55 30.44
CA GLY A 75 11.70 -16.83 29.33
C GLY A 75 11.08 -15.57 28.73
N LEU A 76 10.62 -14.63 29.56
CA LEU A 76 10.11 -13.33 29.10
C LEU A 76 11.19 -12.49 28.42
N ASP A 77 12.41 -12.47 28.96
CA ASP A 77 13.54 -11.77 28.35
C ASP A 77 13.90 -12.34 26.98
N GLN A 78 13.85 -13.67 26.83
CA GLN A 78 14.04 -14.30 25.53
C GLN A 78 12.90 -13.95 24.56
N ALA A 79 11.64 -14.04 25.00
CA ALA A 79 10.50 -13.69 24.17
C ALA A 79 10.52 -12.21 23.72
N ILE A 80 10.99 -11.31 24.57
CA ILE A 80 11.20 -9.89 24.23
C ILE A 80 12.26 -9.73 23.13
N LYS A 81 13.40 -10.42 23.25
CA LYS A 81 14.46 -10.41 22.22
C LYS A 81 13.94 -10.96 20.90
N ASP A 82 13.25 -12.09 20.92
CA ASP A 82 12.67 -12.70 19.72
C ASP A 82 11.64 -11.76 19.07
N GLN A 83 10.84 -11.08 19.89
CA GLN A 83 9.85 -10.11 19.41
C GLN A 83 10.51 -8.87 18.78
N GLN A 84 11.65 -8.41 19.30
CA GLN A 84 12.44 -7.33 18.69
C GLN A 84 13.00 -7.72 17.31
N VAL A 85 13.42 -8.98 17.13
CA VAL A 85 13.84 -9.49 15.82
C VAL A 85 12.68 -9.45 14.83
N LYS A 86 11.49 -9.94 15.23
CA LYS A 86 10.27 -9.89 14.39
C LYS A 86 9.88 -8.47 13.99
N ILE A 87 10.05 -7.49 14.89
CA ILE A 87 9.82 -6.08 14.58
C ILE A 87 10.77 -5.60 13.49
N ALA A 88 12.06 -5.94 13.60
CA ALA A 88 13.05 -5.55 12.59
C ALA A 88 12.76 -6.18 11.22
N GLU A 89 12.35 -7.45 11.19
CA GLU A 89 11.92 -8.14 9.96
C GLU A 89 10.65 -7.49 9.36
N ALA A 90 9.65 -7.19 10.18
CA ALA A 90 8.43 -6.52 9.76
C ALA A 90 8.71 -5.10 9.23
N GLU A 91 9.65 -4.38 9.84
CA GLU A 91 10.09 -3.06 9.36
C GLU A 91 10.72 -3.15 7.98
N GLN A 92 11.63 -4.10 7.77
CA GLN A 92 12.24 -4.35 6.46
C GLN A 92 11.19 -4.67 5.40
N GLN A 93 10.18 -5.49 5.75
CA GLN A 93 9.07 -5.79 4.86
C GLN A 93 8.23 -4.56 4.52
N CYS A 94 7.96 -3.68 5.49
CA CYS A 94 7.27 -2.41 5.25
C CYS A 94 8.05 -1.53 4.27
N GLN A 95 9.37 -1.41 4.46
CA GLN A 95 10.23 -0.65 3.58
C GLN A 95 10.25 -1.23 2.15
N ALA A 96 10.31 -2.56 2.02
CA ALA A 96 10.27 -3.24 0.73
C ALA A 96 8.92 -3.02 0.02
N SER A 97 7.80 -3.27 0.71
CA SER A 97 6.45 -3.03 0.18
C SER A 97 6.23 -1.56 -0.23
N LYS A 98 6.77 -0.62 0.56
CA LYS A 98 6.69 0.82 0.26
C LYS A 98 7.41 1.15 -1.04
N LYS A 99 8.63 0.64 -1.25
CA LYS A 99 9.38 0.84 -2.50
C LYS A 99 8.64 0.28 -3.71
N ILE A 100 8.05 -0.93 -3.58
CA ILE A 100 7.26 -1.55 -4.64
C ILE A 100 6.04 -0.67 -4.97
N TRP A 101 5.28 -0.25 -3.96
CA TRP A 101 4.12 0.61 -4.16
C TRP A 101 4.51 1.93 -4.85
N GLN A 102 5.57 2.60 -4.39
CA GLN A 102 6.05 3.85 -5.01
C GLN A 102 6.43 3.67 -6.49
N HIS A 103 7.11 2.57 -6.82
CA HIS A 103 7.48 2.26 -8.20
C HIS A 103 6.25 2.06 -9.09
N VAL A 104 5.30 1.24 -8.63
CA VAL A 104 4.09 0.95 -9.41
C VAL A 104 3.19 2.19 -9.53
N HIS A 105 3.02 2.96 -8.44
CA HIS A 105 2.26 4.21 -8.43
C HIS A 105 2.82 5.22 -9.45
N THR A 106 4.15 5.38 -9.50
CA THR A 106 4.80 6.26 -10.48
C THR A 106 4.49 5.80 -11.90
N LYS A 107 4.56 4.49 -12.17
CA LYS A 107 4.24 3.93 -13.48
C LYS A 107 2.78 4.15 -13.87
N THR A 108 1.84 3.96 -12.93
CA THR A 108 0.41 4.23 -13.18
C THR A 108 0.20 5.68 -13.57
N LYS A 109 0.79 6.63 -12.83
CA LYS A 109 0.65 8.06 -13.10
C LYS A 109 1.16 8.44 -14.50
N ILE A 110 2.30 7.86 -14.91
CA ILE A 110 2.85 8.06 -16.27
C ILE A 110 1.89 7.52 -17.33
N MET A 111 1.30 6.33 -17.11
CA MET A 111 0.34 5.73 -18.03
C MET A 111 -0.94 6.56 -18.15
N ASP A 112 -1.53 7.01 -17.03
CA ASP A 112 -2.72 7.86 -17.03
C ASP A 112 -2.48 9.16 -17.83
N THR A 113 -1.35 9.83 -17.57
CA THR A 113 -0.96 11.05 -18.31
C THR A 113 -0.79 10.78 -19.82
N THR A 114 -0.26 9.61 -20.18
CA THR A 114 -0.04 9.20 -21.58
C THR A 114 -1.36 8.92 -22.29
N VAL A 115 -2.29 8.22 -21.63
CA VAL A 115 -3.64 7.96 -22.14
C VAL A 115 -4.37 9.27 -22.42
N GLU A 116 -4.32 10.22 -21.47
CA GLU A 116 -4.97 11.51 -21.61
C GLU A 116 -4.42 12.29 -22.81
N ARG A 117 -3.09 12.31 -22.98
CA ARG A 117 -2.44 12.96 -24.13
C ARG A 117 -2.89 12.35 -25.47
N PHE A 118 -2.94 11.02 -25.58
CA PHE A 118 -3.41 10.37 -26.80
C PHE A 118 -4.89 10.65 -27.07
N ALA A 119 -5.73 10.64 -26.04
CA ALA A 119 -7.14 10.97 -26.18
C ALA A 119 -7.34 12.41 -26.67
N GLN A 120 -6.56 13.37 -26.15
CA GLN A 120 -6.60 14.76 -26.63
C GLN A 120 -6.18 14.89 -28.10
N GLN A 121 -5.09 14.24 -28.50
CA GLN A 121 -4.62 14.26 -29.90
C GLN A 121 -5.65 13.66 -30.85
N GLU A 122 -6.27 12.55 -30.46
CA GLU A 122 -7.29 11.89 -31.28
C GLU A 122 -8.55 12.75 -31.42
N ARG A 123 -9.01 13.40 -30.33
CA ARG A 123 -10.11 14.37 -30.40
C ARG A 123 -9.82 15.50 -31.38
N TYR A 124 -8.63 16.10 -31.29
CA TYR A 124 -8.21 17.17 -32.21
C TYR A 124 -8.18 16.71 -33.68
N HIS A 125 -7.70 15.50 -33.95
CA HIS A 125 -7.68 14.95 -35.30
C HIS A 125 -9.08 14.62 -35.83
N ASP A 126 -9.97 14.12 -34.98
CA ASP A 126 -11.35 13.82 -35.36
C ASP A 126 -12.13 15.12 -35.64
N GLU A 127 -12.01 16.14 -34.78
CA GLU A 127 -12.63 17.47 -34.98
C GLU A 127 -12.19 18.11 -36.30
N ARG A 128 -10.88 18.06 -36.62
CA ARG A 128 -10.37 18.58 -37.90
C ARG A 128 -10.89 17.80 -39.11
N ARG A 129 -11.10 16.48 -38.97
CA ARG A 129 -11.65 15.66 -40.04
C ARG A 129 -13.13 15.99 -40.26
N GLU A 130 -13.91 16.09 -39.19
CA GLU A 130 -15.33 16.46 -39.23
C GLU A 130 -15.54 17.84 -39.84
N GLN A 131 -14.73 18.84 -39.47
CA GLN A 131 -14.79 20.18 -40.07
C GLN A 131 -14.54 20.13 -41.59
N LYS A 132 -13.51 19.37 -42.03
CA LYS A 132 -13.23 19.22 -43.46
C LYS A 132 -14.37 18.52 -44.20
N GLU A 133 -14.98 17.50 -43.62
CA GLU A 133 -16.15 16.80 -44.20
C GLU A 133 -17.42 17.68 -44.22
N MET A 134 -17.53 18.68 -43.34
CA MET A 134 -18.57 19.70 -43.40
C MET A 134 -18.34 20.69 -44.54
N ASP A 135 -17.09 21.14 -44.74
CA ASP A 135 -16.73 22.10 -45.79
C ASP A 135 -16.77 21.49 -47.20
N ASP A 136 -16.42 20.20 -47.35
CA ASP A 136 -16.46 19.47 -48.63
C ASP A 136 -17.89 19.06 -49.06
N ARG A 137 -18.91 19.28 -48.22
CA ARG A 137 -20.32 19.10 -48.63
C ARG A 137 -20.71 20.29 -49.52
N PRO A 138 -20.94 20.09 -50.84
CA PRO A 138 -21.38 21.20 -51.68
C PRO A 138 -22.71 21.72 -51.14
N HIS A 139 -22.82 23.05 -51.11
CA HIS A 139 -24.02 23.79 -50.74
C HIS A 139 -25.13 23.45 -51.75
N GLN A 140 -25.87 22.34 -51.56
CA GLN A 140 -27.11 22.08 -52.26
C GLN A 140 -28.20 22.96 -51.66
N SER A 141 -28.13 24.25 -51.99
CA SER A 141 -29.13 25.27 -51.71
C SER A 141 -28.77 26.48 -52.58
N LYS A 142 -29.49 26.88 -53.63
CA LYS A 142 -30.87 26.58 -54.10
C LYS A 142 -31.01 27.08 -55.57
N ILE A 143 -32.23 26.93 -56.12
CA ILE A 143 -32.87 27.68 -57.23
C ILE A 143 -32.73 26.93 -58.57
N ASP A 144 -33.80 26.36 -59.14
CA ASP A 144 -34.86 27.14 -59.80
C ASP A 144 -36.30 26.89 -59.31
N ILE A 145 -36.94 28.01 -58.98
CA ILE A 145 -38.37 28.27 -59.15
C ILE A 145 -38.54 28.63 -60.63
N ASP A 146 -39.37 27.93 -61.41
CA ASP A 146 -40.33 28.60 -62.30
C ASP A 146 -41.32 27.65 -63.02
N HIS A 147 -42.59 28.11 -62.99
CA HIS A 147 -43.75 27.83 -63.84
C HIS A 147 -44.39 26.43 -63.89
#